data_AF-A0A9X7VWQ4-F1
#
_entry.id   AF-A0A9X7VWQ4-F1
#
_cell.length_a   1.000
_cell.length_b   1.000
_cell.length_c   1.000
_cell.angle_alpha   90.00
_cell.angle_beta   90.00
_cell.angle_gamma   90.00
#
_symmetry.space_group_name_H-M   'P 1'
#
loop_
_entity.id
_entity.type
_entity.pdbx_description
1 polymer ?
#
loop_
_entity_poly.entity_id
_entity_poly.type
_entity_poly.pdbx_seq_one_letter_code
_entity_poly.pdbx_strand_id
1 'polypeptide(L)'
;MNDHHEGLPNQVARAIRSRRQFIIGSVIVLLLAVVFASITVWALSIRQRTGSEFSNYVLTHHIGQAVVTNDNSGFQGVFCILHLNQPIPDTQLKAQAMGLFEKYSSLDGGNHLTLEYTDARGKTTIEADVVEVGASHVSLTLHLSSGIVETSVHQVGSKTS
;
A
#
# COMPACT_ATOMS: atom_id res chain seq x y z
N MET A 1 -10.40 67.35 50.24
CA MET A 1 -9.69 66.78 49.08
C MET A 1 -9.35 65.36 49.50
N ASN A 2 -10.25 64.41 49.24
CA ASN A 2 -10.12 63.03 49.72
C ASN A 2 -9.98 62.11 48.52
N ASP A 3 -8.85 61.43 48.48
CA ASP A 3 -8.48 60.45 47.47
C ASP A 3 -9.25 59.15 47.68
N HIS A 4 -10.11 58.82 46.71
CA HIS A 4 -10.73 57.51 46.60
C HIS A 4 -9.81 56.58 45.79
N HIS A 5 -8.91 55.88 46.49
CA HIS A 5 -8.15 54.74 45.96
C HIS A 5 -8.73 53.42 46.50
N GLU A 6 -9.89 53.02 46.01
CA GLU A 6 -10.43 51.66 46.24
C GLU A 6 -10.80 51.04 44.90
N GLY A 7 -9.91 50.22 44.32
CA GLY A 7 -10.24 49.59 43.04
C GLY A 7 -9.27 48.56 42.45
N LEU A 8 -8.27 48.06 43.20
CA LEU A 8 -7.19 47.26 42.61
C LEU A 8 -7.12 45.75 42.94
N PRO A 9 -7.79 45.15 43.95
CA PRO A 9 -7.60 43.71 44.22
C PRO A 9 -8.40 42.78 43.28
N ASN A 10 -9.56 43.21 42.78
CA ASN A 10 -10.47 42.33 42.04
C ASN A 10 -10.09 42.12 40.55
N GLN A 11 -9.30 43.02 39.96
CA GLN A 11 -8.90 42.90 38.55
C GLN A 11 -7.75 41.89 38.35
N VAL A 12 -6.80 41.84 39.28
CA VAL A 12 -5.66 40.91 39.23
C VAL A 12 -6.13 39.46 39.40
N ALA A 13 -7.09 39.21 40.29
CA ALA A 13 -7.66 37.88 40.51
C ALA A 13 -8.43 37.33 39.30
N ARG A 14 -9.11 38.19 38.52
CA ARG A 14 -9.78 37.79 37.26
C ARG A 14 -8.79 37.48 36.14
N ALA A 15 -7.69 38.24 36.03
CA ALA A 15 -6.65 38.04 35.02
C ALA A 15 -5.87 36.71 35.20
N ILE A 16 -5.65 36.27 36.43
CA ILE A 16 -4.98 34.98 36.71
C ILE A 16 -5.89 33.80 36.36
N ARG A 17 -7.20 33.92 36.64
CA ARG A 17 -8.19 32.87 36.34
C ARG A 17 -8.41 32.70 34.84
N SER A 18 -8.41 33.79 34.06
CA SER A 18 -8.53 33.72 32.59
C SER A 18 -7.28 33.12 31.92
N ARG A 19 -6.08 33.46 32.39
CA ARG A 19 -4.82 32.84 31.91
C ARG A 19 -4.82 31.32 32.11
N ARG A 20 -5.30 30.86 33.27
CA ARG A 20 -5.34 29.42 33.57
C ARG A 20 -6.33 28.68 32.67
N GLN A 21 -7.49 29.28 32.37
CA GLN A 21 -8.46 28.72 31.42
C GLN A 21 -7.90 28.67 29.99
N PHE A 22 -7.15 29.69 29.57
CA PHE A 22 -6.50 29.72 28.27
C PHE A 22 -5.44 28.62 28.11
N ILE A 23 -4.61 28.40 29.13
CA ILE A 23 -3.59 27.33 29.12
C ILE A 23 -4.26 25.96 29.02
N ILE A 24 -5.30 25.71 29.82
CA ILE A 24 -6.04 24.43 29.77
C ILE A 24 -6.66 24.22 28.39
N GLY A 25 -7.28 25.26 27.81
CA GLY A 25 -7.81 25.20 26.45
C GLY A 25 -6.75 24.86 25.41
N SER A 26 -5.59 25.51 25.47
CA SER A 26 -4.46 25.23 24.56
C SER A 26 -3.96 23.79 24.67
N VAL A 27 -3.86 23.25 25.88
CA VAL A 27 -3.43 21.85 26.10
C VAL A 27 -4.42 20.86 25.49
N ILE A 28 -5.73 21.12 25.63
CA ILE A 28 -6.77 20.27 25.04
C ILE A 28 -6.68 20.28 23.51
N VAL A 29 -6.51 21.46 22.90
CA VAL A 29 -6.36 21.58 21.44
C VAL A 29 -5.10 20.86 20.96
N LEU A 30 -3.99 20.99 21.68
CA LEU A 30 -2.75 20.29 21.35
C LEU A 30 -2.92 18.76 21.41
N LEU A 31 -3.60 18.25 22.43
CA LEU A 31 -3.88 16.83 22.56
C LEU A 31 -4.76 16.32 21.41
N LEU A 32 -5.81 17.07 21.04
CA LEU A 32 -6.66 16.71 19.91
C LEU A 32 -5.87 16.69 18.59
N ALA A 33 -4.96 17.65 18.38
CA ALA A 33 -4.12 17.70 17.19
C ALA A 33 -3.18 16.48 17.09
N VAL A 34 -2.58 16.06 18.22
CA VAL A 34 -1.73 14.85 18.27
C VAL A 34 -2.54 13.60 17.92
N VAL A 35 -3.72 13.42 18.54
CA VAL A 35 -4.59 12.27 18.25
C VAL A 35 -5.02 12.25 16.78
N PHE A 36 -5.43 13.40 16.24
CA PHE A 36 -5.81 13.52 14.84
C PHE A 36 -4.66 13.18 13.88
N ALA A 37 -3.45 13.67 14.15
CA ALA A 37 -2.27 13.35 13.38
C ALA A 37 -1.94 11.85 13.43
N SER A 38 -2.03 11.21 14.61
CA SER A 38 -1.83 9.77 14.75
C SER A 38 -2.83 8.96 13.93
N ILE A 39 -4.12 9.32 13.95
CA ILE A 39 -5.16 8.66 13.16
C ILE A 39 -4.92 8.87 11.66
N THR A 40 -4.51 10.07 11.26
CA THR A 40 -4.27 10.41 9.85
C THR A 40 -3.06 9.65 9.29
N VAL A 41 -1.96 9.55 10.05
CA VAL A 41 -0.78 8.76 9.66
C VAL A 41 -1.13 7.28 9.58
N TRP A 42 -1.93 6.76 10.51
CA TRP A 42 -2.41 5.38 10.45
C TRP A 42 -3.29 5.12 9.22
N ALA A 43 -4.23 6.02 8.92
CA ALA A 43 -5.09 5.92 7.74
C ALA A 43 -4.30 6.04 6.42
N LEU A 44 -3.26 6.88 6.36
CA LEU A 44 -2.35 6.98 5.21
C LEU A 44 -1.52 5.71 5.04
N SER A 45 -1.05 5.10 6.14
CA SER A 45 -0.34 3.81 6.10
C SER A 45 -1.23 2.67 5.61
N ILE A 46 -2.53 2.72 5.94
CA ILE A 46 -3.52 1.78 5.40
C ILE A 46 -3.75 2.06 3.92
N ARG A 47 -3.91 3.32 3.48
CA ARG A 47 -4.09 3.68 2.07
C ARG A 47 -2.92 3.26 1.18
N GLN A 48 -1.69 3.44 1.66
CA GLN A 48 -0.50 2.93 0.96
C GLN A 48 -0.48 1.39 0.86
N ARG A 49 -1.18 0.70 1.77
CA ARG A 49 -1.34 -0.76 1.76
C ARG A 49 -2.63 -1.27 1.10
N THR A 50 -3.58 -0.40 0.75
CA THR A 50 -4.94 -0.77 0.27
C THR A 50 -5.33 -0.17 -1.08
N GLY A 51 -4.45 0.58 -1.74
CA GLY A 51 -4.76 1.29 -2.98
C GLY A 51 -4.39 0.57 -4.29
N SER A 52 -4.11 -0.72 -4.28
CA SER A 52 -3.75 -1.48 -5.50
C SER A 52 -5.02 -1.88 -6.25
N GLU A 53 -5.18 -1.41 -7.50
CA GLU A 53 -6.29 -1.81 -8.37
C GLU A 53 -6.23 -3.31 -8.65
N PHE A 54 -5.02 -3.88 -8.75
CA PHE A 54 -4.83 -5.32 -8.86
C PHE A 54 -5.32 -6.08 -7.63
N SER A 55 -5.07 -5.57 -6.42
CA SER A 55 -5.54 -6.21 -5.18
C SER A 55 -7.07 -6.23 -5.11
N ASN A 56 -7.71 -5.15 -5.54
CA ASN A 56 -9.17 -5.10 -5.68
C ASN A 56 -9.68 -6.06 -6.75
N TYR A 57 -8.98 -6.16 -7.89
CA TYR A 57 -9.30 -7.13 -8.94
C TYR A 57 -9.25 -8.57 -8.41
N VAL A 58 -8.18 -8.93 -7.71
CA VAL A 58 -7.97 -10.25 -7.09
C VAL A 58 -9.07 -10.59 -6.10
N LEU A 59 -9.43 -9.65 -5.21
CA LEU A 59 -10.49 -9.82 -4.22
C LEU A 59 -11.86 -9.98 -4.89
N THR A 60 -12.18 -9.13 -5.87
CA THR A 60 -13.49 -9.12 -6.56
C THR A 60 -13.72 -10.38 -7.38
N HIS A 61 -12.66 -10.95 -7.96
CA HIS A 61 -12.73 -12.17 -8.77
C HIS A 61 -12.50 -13.45 -7.95
N HIS A 62 -12.39 -13.35 -6.62
CA HIS A 62 -12.14 -14.47 -5.71
C HIS A 62 -10.90 -15.31 -6.06
N ILE A 63 -9.90 -14.69 -6.68
CA ILE A 63 -8.67 -15.35 -7.13
C ILE A 63 -7.82 -15.75 -5.92
N GLY A 64 -7.79 -14.88 -4.90
CA GLY A 64 -6.86 -15.03 -3.79
C GLY A 64 -6.77 -13.79 -2.92
N GLN A 65 -5.58 -13.57 -2.38
CA GLN A 65 -5.19 -12.39 -1.64
C GLN A 65 -3.88 -11.84 -2.21
N ALA A 66 -3.90 -10.59 -2.65
CA ALA A 66 -2.71 -9.88 -3.09
C ALA A 66 -2.13 -9.02 -1.95
N VAL A 67 -0.81 -9.04 -1.82
CA VAL A 67 -0.04 -8.26 -0.86
C VAL A 67 1.04 -7.51 -1.62
N VAL A 68 0.84 -6.21 -1.82
CA VAL A 68 1.86 -5.35 -2.39
C VAL A 68 2.83 -4.96 -1.27
N THR A 69 4.11 -5.26 -1.48
CA THR A 69 5.21 -4.99 -0.55
C THR A 69 6.30 -4.22 -1.26
N ASN A 70 7.01 -3.39 -0.50
CA ASN A 70 8.30 -2.87 -0.91
C ASN A 70 9.38 -3.54 -0.07
N ASP A 71 10.52 -3.85 -0.68
CA ASP A 71 11.70 -4.12 0.13
C ASP A 71 12.15 -2.78 0.73
N ASN A 72 12.14 -2.68 2.06
CA ASN A 72 12.64 -1.51 2.78
C ASN A 72 14.16 -1.31 2.61
N SER A 73 14.88 -2.25 1.96
CA SER A 73 16.28 -2.10 1.59
C SER A 73 16.52 -1.04 0.50
N GLY A 74 15.48 -0.67 -0.25
CA GLY A 74 15.58 0.27 -1.37
C GLY A 74 16.26 -0.29 -2.63
N PHE A 75 16.68 -1.56 -2.63
CA PHE A 75 17.29 -2.23 -3.77
C PHE A 75 16.28 -2.94 -4.68
N GLN A 76 15.18 -3.45 -4.12
CA GLN A 76 14.08 -4.04 -4.90
C GLN A 76 12.92 -3.05 -4.98
N GLY A 77 12.38 -2.90 -6.20
CA GLY A 77 11.17 -2.10 -6.46
C GLY A 77 9.94 -2.66 -5.74
N VAL A 78 8.82 -1.97 -5.90
CA VAL A 78 7.52 -2.47 -5.42
C VAL A 78 7.24 -3.82 -6.09
N PHE A 79 6.93 -4.83 -5.29
CA PHE A 79 6.57 -6.15 -5.76
C PHE A 79 5.25 -6.62 -5.14
N CYS A 80 4.57 -7.55 -5.81
CA CYS A 80 3.32 -8.11 -5.33
C CYS A 80 3.46 -9.59 -5.05
N ILE A 81 2.95 -10.04 -3.91
CA ILE A 81 2.76 -11.46 -3.62
C ILE A 81 1.27 -11.75 -3.72
N LEU A 82 0.88 -12.64 -4.63
CA LEU A 82 -0.49 -13.11 -4.80
C LEU A 82 -0.60 -14.55 -4.26
N HIS A 83 -1.27 -14.69 -3.12
CA HIS A 83 -1.65 -15.97 -2.56
C HIS A 83 -2.96 -16.44 -3.21
N LEU A 84 -2.91 -17.50 -4.01
CA LEU A 84 -4.08 -18.02 -4.73
C LEU A 84 -4.91 -18.94 -3.81
N ASN A 85 -6.23 -18.85 -3.96
CA ASN A 85 -7.16 -19.71 -3.22
C ASN A 85 -7.14 -21.17 -3.69
N GLN A 86 -6.75 -21.40 -4.95
CA GLN A 86 -6.74 -22.71 -5.58
C GLN A 86 -5.42 -22.95 -6.31
N PRO A 87 -4.94 -24.21 -6.36
CA PRO A 87 -3.78 -24.55 -7.15
C PRO A 87 -4.08 -24.36 -8.64
N ILE A 88 -3.07 -23.92 -9.38
CA ILE A 88 -3.16 -23.81 -10.84
C ILE A 88 -2.76 -25.15 -11.45
N PRO A 89 -3.56 -25.76 -12.36
CA PRO A 89 -3.14 -26.94 -13.09
C PRO A 89 -1.90 -26.69 -13.94
N ASP A 90 -0.94 -27.64 -13.97
CA ASP A 90 0.30 -27.53 -14.75
C ASP A 90 0.07 -27.15 -16.23
N THR A 91 -1.01 -27.65 -16.83
CA THR A 91 -1.38 -27.37 -18.23
C THR A 91 -1.80 -25.92 -18.49
N GLN A 92 -2.25 -25.21 -17.45
CA GLN A 92 -2.72 -23.82 -17.53
C GLN A 92 -1.79 -22.84 -16.81
N LEU A 93 -0.76 -23.36 -16.12
CA LEU A 93 0.12 -22.59 -15.25
C LEU A 93 0.67 -21.35 -15.93
N LYS A 94 1.25 -21.53 -17.11
CA LYS A 94 1.82 -20.45 -17.91
C LYS A 94 0.77 -19.39 -18.27
N ALA A 95 -0.31 -19.80 -18.91
CA ALA A 95 -1.33 -18.89 -19.42
C ALA A 95 -2.00 -18.10 -18.28
N GLN A 96 -2.30 -18.77 -17.17
CA GLN A 96 -2.94 -18.15 -16.02
C GLN A 96 -1.98 -17.24 -15.25
N ALA A 97 -0.74 -17.67 -15.03
CA ALA A 97 0.29 -16.83 -14.40
C ALA A 97 0.56 -15.57 -15.23
N MET A 98 0.72 -15.72 -16.55
CA MET A 98 0.89 -14.59 -17.46
C MET A 98 -0.31 -13.64 -17.45
N GLY A 99 -1.55 -14.17 -17.51
CA GLY A 99 -2.74 -13.33 -17.48
C GLY A 99 -2.90 -12.52 -16.18
N LEU A 100 -2.57 -13.13 -15.03
CA LEU A 100 -2.56 -12.44 -13.74
C LEU A 100 -1.47 -11.37 -13.70
N PHE A 101 -0.29 -11.67 -14.24
CA PHE A 101 0.81 -10.74 -14.33
C PHE A 101 0.50 -9.54 -15.22
N GLU A 102 0.00 -9.77 -16.42
CA GLU A 102 -0.44 -8.72 -17.34
C GLU A 102 -1.47 -7.81 -16.68
N LYS A 103 -2.38 -8.39 -15.86
CA LYS A 103 -3.31 -7.59 -15.08
C LYS A 103 -2.63 -6.74 -14.03
N TYR A 104 -1.70 -7.30 -13.26
CA TYR A 104 -0.94 -6.53 -12.27
C TYR A 104 -0.16 -5.37 -12.92
N SER A 105 0.55 -5.64 -14.01
CA SER A 105 1.30 -4.63 -14.76
C SER A 105 0.36 -3.56 -15.37
N SER A 106 -0.79 -3.95 -15.93
CA SER A 106 -1.71 -3.01 -16.55
C SER A 106 -2.43 -2.08 -15.57
N LEU A 107 -2.75 -2.60 -14.37
CA LEU A 107 -3.53 -1.90 -13.34
C LEU A 107 -2.62 -1.05 -12.44
N ASP A 108 -1.51 -1.63 -11.98
CA ASP A 108 -0.65 -1.00 -10.97
C ASP A 108 0.75 -0.64 -11.48
N GLY A 109 1.09 -0.98 -12.74
CA GLY A 109 2.42 -0.72 -13.31
C GLY A 109 3.54 -1.56 -12.69
N GLY A 110 3.19 -2.66 -12.01
CA GLY A 110 4.16 -3.51 -11.34
C GLY A 110 4.92 -4.44 -12.29
N ASN A 111 6.18 -4.71 -11.95
CA ASN A 111 7.12 -5.47 -12.78
C ASN A 111 7.60 -6.78 -12.14
N HIS A 112 7.22 -7.05 -10.89
CA HIS A 112 7.55 -8.28 -10.17
C HIS A 112 6.31 -8.81 -9.44
N LEU A 113 5.94 -10.05 -9.73
CA LEU A 113 4.80 -10.73 -9.11
C LEU A 113 5.23 -12.13 -8.68
N THR A 114 5.04 -12.43 -7.41
CA THR A 114 5.18 -13.78 -6.86
C THR A 114 3.80 -14.39 -6.71
N LEU A 115 3.57 -15.55 -7.31
CA LEU A 115 2.37 -16.36 -7.08
C LEU A 115 2.68 -17.44 -6.05
N GLU A 116 1.83 -17.57 -5.03
CA GLU A 116 1.92 -18.64 -4.06
C GLU A 116 0.61 -19.42 -4.01
N TYR A 117 0.69 -20.75 -4.01
CA TYR A 117 -0.47 -21.61 -3.79
C TYR A 117 -0.08 -22.91 -3.09
N THR A 118 -1.07 -23.63 -2.58
CA THR A 118 -0.85 -24.96 -1.98
C THR A 118 -1.48 -26.02 -2.89
N ASP A 119 -0.69 -27.03 -3.26
CA ASP A 119 -1.11 -28.19 -4.03
C ASP A 119 -0.95 -29.49 -3.19
N ALA A 120 -1.18 -30.65 -3.81
CA ALA A 120 -1.06 -31.95 -3.13
C ALA A 120 0.37 -32.31 -2.69
N ARG A 121 1.39 -31.63 -3.21
CA ARG A 121 2.82 -31.81 -2.90
C ARG A 121 3.31 -30.79 -1.87
N GLY A 122 2.57 -29.71 -1.63
CA GLY A 122 2.85 -28.72 -0.59
C GLY A 122 2.68 -27.29 -1.08
N LYS A 123 3.44 -26.37 -0.47
CA LYS A 123 3.49 -24.96 -0.89
C LYS A 123 4.32 -24.85 -2.17
N THR A 124 3.74 -24.24 -3.19
CA THR A 124 4.38 -23.92 -4.47
C THR A 124 4.47 -22.42 -4.63
N THR A 125 5.66 -21.95 -5.05
CA THR A 125 5.95 -20.55 -5.33
C THR A 125 6.41 -20.42 -6.78
N ILE A 126 5.88 -19.41 -7.47
CA ILE A 126 6.25 -19.05 -8.83
C ILE A 126 6.58 -17.58 -8.84
N GLU A 127 7.76 -17.24 -9.34
CA GLU A 127 8.19 -15.85 -9.46
C GLU A 127 8.08 -15.44 -10.92
N ALA A 128 7.56 -14.24 -11.15
CA ALA A 128 7.38 -13.68 -12.48
C ALA A 128 7.99 -12.29 -12.52
N ASP A 129 8.82 -12.06 -13.52
CA ASP A 129 9.53 -10.81 -13.77
C ASP A 129 9.18 -10.27 -15.14
N VAL A 130 9.05 -8.95 -15.24
CA VAL A 130 8.94 -8.24 -16.51
C VAL A 130 10.09 -7.29 -16.72
N VAL A 131 10.70 -7.41 -17.89
CA VAL A 131 11.71 -6.50 -18.40
C VAL A 131 11.16 -5.88 -19.66
N GLU A 132 11.07 -4.55 -19.70
CA GLU A 132 10.79 -3.84 -20.95
C GLU A 132 11.94 -4.08 -21.95
N VAL A 133 11.58 -4.57 -23.14
CA VAL A 133 12.51 -4.80 -24.24
C VAL A 133 12.21 -3.76 -25.33
N GLY A 134 12.76 -2.56 -25.13
CA GLY A 134 12.51 -1.41 -26.00
C GLY A 134 11.18 -0.72 -25.73
N ALA A 135 10.75 0.16 -26.65
CA ALA A 135 9.63 1.07 -26.40
C ALA A 135 8.23 0.43 -26.45
N SER A 136 8.11 -0.80 -26.95
CA SER A 136 6.81 -1.42 -27.25
C SER A 136 6.73 -2.91 -26.94
N HIS A 137 7.77 -3.51 -26.35
CA HIS A 137 7.75 -4.93 -26.01
C HIS A 137 8.12 -5.13 -24.56
N VAL A 138 7.53 -6.14 -23.96
CA VAL A 138 7.83 -6.62 -22.63
C VAL A 138 8.23 -8.08 -22.74
N SER A 139 9.37 -8.43 -22.14
CA SER A 139 9.78 -9.81 -21.91
C SER A 139 9.35 -10.22 -20.52
N LEU A 140 8.54 -11.26 -20.44
CA LEU A 140 8.08 -11.83 -19.19
C LEU A 140 8.81 -13.15 -18.94
N THR A 141 9.40 -13.28 -17.76
CA THR A 141 10.17 -14.45 -17.34
C THR A 141 9.49 -15.09 -16.14
N LEU A 142 9.13 -16.37 -16.27
CA LEU A 142 8.58 -17.18 -15.20
C LEU A 142 9.66 -18.08 -14.62
N HIS A 143 9.86 -18.00 -13.32
CA HIS A 143 10.71 -18.87 -12.53
C HIS A 143 9.83 -19.87 -11.79
N LEU A 144 9.85 -21.11 -12.24
CA LEU A 144 9.16 -22.21 -11.59
C LEU A 144 10.04 -22.81 -10.49
N SER A 145 9.44 -23.30 -9.41
CA SER A 145 10.14 -24.02 -8.34
C SER A 145 10.90 -25.28 -8.81
N SER A 146 10.56 -25.79 -10.00
CA SER A 146 11.31 -26.84 -10.71
C SER A 146 12.64 -26.38 -11.31
N GLY A 147 12.96 -25.08 -11.25
CA GLY A 147 14.14 -24.47 -11.86
C GLY A 147 13.98 -24.15 -13.36
N ILE A 148 12.80 -24.39 -13.93
CA ILE A 148 12.51 -24.06 -15.33
C ILE A 148 12.26 -22.55 -15.43
N VAL A 149 13.01 -21.91 -16.32
CA VAL A 149 12.84 -20.51 -16.69
C VAL A 149 12.21 -20.45 -18.07
N GLU A 150 11.01 -19.87 -18.16
CA GLU A 150 10.34 -19.65 -19.45
C GLU A 150 10.21 -18.15 -19.73
N THR A 151 10.55 -17.75 -20.96
CA THR A 151 10.46 -16.35 -21.40
C THR A 151 9.43 -16.22 -22.53
N SER A 152 8.58 -15.21 -22.46
CA SER A 152 7.64 -14.84 -23.52
C SER A 152 7.71 -13.33 -23.80
N VAL A 153 7.71 -12.94 -25.08
CA VAL A 153 7.75 -11.53 -25.49
C VAL A 153 6.37 -11.11 -25.96
N HIS A 154 5.80 -10.10 -25.32
CA HIS A 154 4.50 -9.53 -25.67
C HIS A 154 4.65 -8.09 -26.15
N GLN A 155 3.85 -7.73 -27.16
CA GLN A 155 3.73 -6.35 -27.60
C GLN A 155 2.85 -5.58 -26.62
N VAL A 156 3.38 -4.50 -26.05
CA VAL A 156 2.62 -3.60 -25.19
C VAL A 156 1.61 -2.89 -26.06
N GLY A 157 0.32 -3.18 -25.84
CA GLY A 157 -0.77 -2.48 -26.52
C GLY A 157 -0.64 -0.98 -26.27
N SER A 158 -0.48 -0.21 -27.35
CA SER A 158 -0.45 1.25 -27.33
C SER A 158 -1.66 1.76 -26.53
N LYS A 159 -1.42 2.34 -25.34
CA LYS A 159 -2.43 3.18 -24.68
C LYS A 159 -2.64 4.38 -25.61
N THR A 160 -3.68 4.31 -26.44
CA THR A 160 -4.18 5.46 -27.18
C THR A 160 -4.54 6.53 -26.16
N SER A 161 -3.73 7.59 -26.14
CA SER A 161 -3.92 8.81 -25.36
C SER A 161 -5.10 9.63 -25.86
#